data_AF-A0A1G2W7T4-F1
#
_entry.id   AF-A0A1G2W7T4-F1
#
_cell.length_a   1.000
_cell.length_b   1.000
_cell.length_c   1.000
_cell.angle_alpha   90.00
_cell.angle_beta   90.00
_cell.angle_gamma   90.00
#
_symmetry.space_group_name_H-M   'P 1'
#
loop_
_entity.id
_entity.type
_entity.pdbx_description
1 polymer ?
#
loop_
_entity_poly.entity_id
_entity_poly.type
_entity_poly.pdbx_seq_one_letter_code
_entity_poly.pdbx_strand_id
1 'polypeptide(L)' 'MLRLLIIALVSMPLAFSVGCSREMVGGAALGVGAAGAVYEYSNKEKLKDLENDYESGKINRDEYDRRKKEIEDKSLLY' A
#
# COMPACT_ATOMS: atom_id res chain seq x y z
N MET A 1 -44.13 5.23 -25.51
CA MET A 1 -42.89 4.90 -26.24
C MET A 1 -41.65 5.58 -25.65
N LEU A 2 -41.72 6.87 -25.29
CA LEU A 2 -40.60 7.60 -24.65
C LEU A 2 -40.12 7.00 -23.31
N ARG A 3 -41.03 6.45 -22.49
CA ARG A 3 -40.67 5.78 -21.22
C ARG A 3 -39.87 4.48 -21.39
N LEU A 4 -40.09 3.73 -22.47
CA LEU A 4 -39.32 2.52 -22.79
C LEU A 4 -37.90 2.87 -23.28
N LEU A 5 -37.76 4.01 -23.97
CA LEU A 5 -36.46 4.54 -24.41
C LEU A 5 -35.57 4.98 -23.23
N ILE A 6 -36.16 5.55 -22.17
CA ILE A 6 -35.41 5.96 -20.97
C ILE A 6 -34.88 4.75 -20.20
N ILE A 7 -35.64 3.65 -20.13
CA ILE A 7 -35.21 2.41 -19.46
C ILE A 7 -34.06 1.75 -20.23
N ALA A 8 -34.10 1.78 -21.57
CA ALA A 8 -33.03 1.27 -22.42
C ALA A 8 -31.74 2.12 -22.37
N LEU A 9 -31.84 3.42 -22.08
CA LEU A 9 -30.70 4.32 -21.96
C LEU A 9 -29.95 4.18 -20.62
N VAL A 10 -30.65 3.78 -19.55
CA VAL A 10 -30.08 3.64 -18.19
C VAL A 10 -29.43 2.26 -17.98
N SER A 11 -29.78 1.24 -18.78
CA SER A 11 -29.20 -0.11 -18.67
C SER A 11 -27.79 -0.26 -19.29
N MET A 12 -27.20 0.80 -19.85
CA MET A 12 -25.90 0.73 -20.51
C MET A 12 -24.85 1.61 -19.80
N PRO A 13 -24.26 1.11 -18.70
CA PRO A 13 -22.80 1.21 -18.61
C PRO A 13 -22.22 -0.09 -18.04
N LEU A 14 -22.28 -1.19 -18.80
CA LEU A 14 -21.58 -2.44 -18.47
C LEU A 14 -20.58 -2.87 -19.56
N ALA A 15 -20.37 -2.05 -20.59
CA ALA A 15 -19.48 -2.38 -21.72
C ALA A 15 -18.12 -1.65 -21.70
N PHE A 16 -17.65 -1.16 -20.54
CA PHE A 16 -16.33 -0.55 -20.38
C PHE A 16 -15.33 -1.36 -19.54
N SER A 17 -15.56 -2.67 -19.31
CA SER A 17 -14.62 -3.53 -18.57
C SER A 17 -13.73 -4.43 -19.44
N VAL A 18 -13.67 -4.22 -20.76
CA VAL A 18 -12.66 -4.84 -21.64
C VAL A 18 -11.37 -4.01 -21.63
N GLY A 19 -10.82 -3.84 -20.43
CA GLY A 19 -9.54 -3.20 -20.13
C GLY A 19 -8.77 -3.99 -19.07
N CYS A 20 -9.02 -5.29 -18.97
CA CYS A 20 -8.22 -6.24 -18.22
C CYS A 20 -7.15 -6.84 -19.15
N SER A 21 -6.05 -6.12 -19.35
CA SER A 21 -4.80 -6.71 -19.85
C SER A 21 -3.63 -6.18 -19.03
N ARG A 22 -3.28 -6.96 -18.00
CA ARG A 22 -1.93 -7.16 -17.43
C ARG A 22 -1.30 -6.16 -16.45
N GLU A 23 -1.80 -4.95 -16.25
CA GLU A 23 -1.13 -4.00 -15.33
C GLU A 23 -1.79 -3.89 -13.94
N MET A 24 -3.03 -4.40 -13.77
CA MET A 24 -3.76 -4.39 -12.49
C MET A 24 -3.82 -5.78 -11.81
N VAL A 25 -2.84 -6.66 -12.03
CA VAL A 25 -2.68 -7.86 -11.18
C VAL A 25 -1.84 -7.54 -9.93
N GLY A 26 -1.29 -6.32 -9.82
CA GLY A 26 -0.51 -5.87 -8.66
C GLY A 26 -1.15 -4.84 -7.73
N GLY A 27 -2.33 -4.27 -8.06
CA GLY A 27 -2.85 -3.06 -7.38
C GLY A 27 -4.25 -3.13 -6.80
N ALA A 28 -5.12 -4.05 -7.25
CA ALA A 28 -6.52 -4.09 -6.79
C ALA A 28 -6.74 -4.86 -5.47
N ALA A 29 -5.72 -5.54 -4.96
CA ALA A 29 -5.75 -6.16 -3.64
C ALA A 29 -5.39 -5.19 -2.50
N LEU A 30 -5.22 -3.89 -2.78
CA LEU A 30 -4.96 -2.83 -1.79
C LEU A 30 -6.24 -2.42 -1.03
N GLY A 31 -7.00 -3.40 -0.53
CA GLY A 31 -7.96 -3.18 0.55
C GLY A 31 -7.21 -3.04 1.88
N VAL A 32 -7.81 -2.40 2.89
CA VAL A 32 -7.25 -2.05 4.21
C VAL A 32 -6.20 -3.02 4.79
N GLY A 33 -6.35 -4.34 4.59
CA GLY A 33 -5.36 -5.35 5.02
C GLY A 33 -4.04 -5.41 4.23
N ALA A 34 -4.06 -5.19 2.91
CA ALA A 34 -2.83 -5.12 2.12
C ALA A 34 -2.13 -3.78 2.26
N ALA A 35 -2.87 -2.68 2.49
CA ALA A 35 -2.26 -1.40 2.85
C ALA A 35 -1.47 -1.53 4.16
N GLY A 36 -2.05 -2.21 5.17
CA GLY A 36 -1.34 -2.59 6.39
C GLY A 36 -0.10 -3.44 6.09
N ALA A 37 -0.25 -4.56 5.38
CA ALA A 37 0.87 -5.45 5.05
C ALA A 37 2.02 -4.77 4.27
N VAL A 38 1.69 -3.84 3.37
CA VAL A 38 2.70 -3.05 2.63
C VAL A 38 3.37 -2.02 3.54
N TYR A 39 2.62 -1.36 4.43
CA TYR A 39 3.18 -0.42 5.41
C TYR A 39 4.15 -1.14 6.35
N GLU A 40 3.78 -2.33 6.82
CA GLU A 40 4.62 -3.18 7.66
C GLU A 40 5.88 -3.67 6.94
N TYR A 41 5.75 -4.08 5.67
CA TYR A 41 6.91 -4.49 4.88
C TYR A 41 7.90 -3.34 4.72
N SER A 42 7.41 -2.13 4.41
CA SER A 42 8.26 -0.94 4.29
C SER A 42 8.93 -0.58 5.61
N ASN A 43 8.23 -0.69 6.74
CA ASN A 43 8.81 -0.42 8.05
C ASN A 43 9.90 -1.44 8.42
N LYS A 44 9.70 -2.73 8.07
CA LYS A 44 10.70 -3.77 8.26
C LYS A 44 11.98 -3.49 7.45
N GLU A 45 11.85 -3.05 6.21
CA GLU A 45 13.01 -2.69 5.38
C GLU A 45 13.78 -1.50 5.97
N LYS A 46 13.08 -0.46 6.42
CA LYS A 46 13.69 0.70 7.09
C LYS A 46 14.42 0.33 8.38
N LEU A 47 13.86 -0.57 9.19
CA LEU A 47 14.54 -1.06 10.39
C LEU A 47 15.83 -1.81 10.05
N LYS A 48 15.79 -2.65 9.01
CA LYS A 48 16.97 -3.37 8.55
C LYS A 48 18.07 -2.43 8.07
N ASP A 49 17.72 -1.41 7.29
CA ASP A 49 18.70 -0.42 6.82
C ASP A 49 19.28 0.39 7.99
N LEU A 50 18.45 0.75 8.97
CA LEU A 50 18.88 1.43 10.18
C LEU A 50 19.85 0.58 11.02
N GLU A 51 19.59 -0.72 11.13
CA GLU A 51 20.49 -1.70 11.77
C GLU A 51 21.84 -1.76 11.06
N ASN A 52 21.84 -1.87 9.73
CA ASN A 52 23.07 -1.87 8.94
C ASN A 52 23.88 -0.57 9.13
N ASP A 53 23.22 0.59 9.19
CA ASP A 53 23.89 1.87 9.42
C ASP A 53 24.52 1.94 10.82
N TYR A 54 23.88 1.35 11.83
CA TYR A 54 24.43 1.25 13.18
C TYR A 54 25.60 0.26 13.24
N GLU A 55 25.44 -0.95 12.68
CA GLU A 55 26.46 -1.99 12.65
C GLU A 55 27.70 -1.58 11.85
N SER A 56 27.52 -0.81 10.77
CA SER A 56 28.62 -0.23 9.99
C SER A 56 29.25 0.99 10.65
N GLY A 57 28.75 1.44 11.79
CA GLY A 57 29.27 2.58 12.55
C GLY A 57 28.99 3.95 11.90
N LYS A 58 28.07 4.03 10.93
CA LYS A 58 27.67 5.31 10.32
C LYS A 58 26.84 6.18 11.26
N ILE A 59 26.07 5.55 12.14
CA ILE A 59 25.30 6.22 13.19
C ILE A 59 25.69 5.68 14.57
N ASN A 60 25.51 6.51 15.59
CA ASN A 60 25.73 6.10 16.97
C ASN A 60 24.47 5.46 17.57
N ARG A 61 24.61 4.90 18.79
CA ARG A 61 23.53 4.19 19.46
C ARG A 61 22.32 5.08 19.78
N ASP A 62 22.55 6.30 20.24
CA ASP A 62 21.46 7.22 20.59
C ASP A 62 20.61 7.59 19.37
N GLU A 63 21.25 7.76 18.21
CA GLU A 63 20.56 8.02 16.94
C GLU A 63 19.81 6.78 16.43
N TYR A 64 20.40 5.59 16.53
CA TYR A 64 19.72 4.34 16.21
C TYR A 64 18.46 4.19 17.07
N ASP A 65 18.56 4.33 18.39
CA ASP A 65 17.43 4.14 19.31
C ASP A 65 16.30 5.14 19.05
N ARG A 66 16.63 6.42 18.80
CA ARG A 66 15.63 7.43 18.44
C ARG A 66 14.92 7.09 17.13
N ARG A 67 15.67 6.79 16.06
CA ARG A 67 15.10 6.51 14.73
C ARG A 67 14.33 5.19 14.70
N LYS A 68 14.76 4.20 15.48
CA LYS A 68 14.08 2.92 15.65
C LYS A 68 12.69 3.15 16.21
N LYS A 69 12.58 3.93 17.30
CA LYS A 69 11.30 4.28 17.91
C LYS A 69 10.36 5.01 16.94
N GLU A 70 10.89 5.94 16.14
CA GLU A 70 10.09 6.65 15.12
C GLU A 70 9.53 5.73 14.01
N ILE A 71 10.20 4.61 13.73
CA ILE A 71 9.73 3.62 12.75
C ILE A 71 8.73 2.66 13.41
N GLU A 72 9.01 2.22 14.63
CA GLU A 72 8.12 1.37 15.44
C GLU A 72 6.79 2.08 15.73
N ASP A 73 6.81 3.37 16.11
CA ASP A 73 5.60 4.18 16.35
C ASP A 73 4.67 4.30 15.12
N LYS A 74 5.18 3.99 13.92
CA LYS A 74 4.44 4.01 12.65
C LYS A 74 4.06 2.62 12.16
N SER A 75 4.45 1.58 12.87
CA SER A 75 4.07 0.19 12.62
C SER A 75 2.76 -0.11 13.34
N LEU A 76 1.95 -0.96 12.74
CA LEU A 76 0.78 -1.58 13.33
C LEU A 76 1.13 -2.89 14.05
N LEU A 77 2.37 -3.39 13.93
CA LEU A 77 2.85 -4.64 14.50
C LEU A 77 3.76 -4.48 15.72
N TYR A 78 4.42 -3.33 15.87
CA TYR A 78 5.29 -2.99 17.01
C TYR A 78 4.63 -1.95 17.90
#